data_AF-A0A2H0JCU2-F1
#
_entry.id   AF-A0A2H0JCU2-F1
#
_cell.length_a   1.000
_cell.length_b   1.000
_cell.length_c   1.000
_cell.angle_alpha   90.00
_cell.angle_beta   90.00
_cell.angle_gamma   90.00
#
_symmetry.space_group_name_H-M   'P 1'
#
loop_
_entity.id
_entity.type
_entity.pdbx_description
1 polymer ?
#
loop_
_entity_poly.entity_id
_entity_poly.type
_entity_poly.pdbx_seq_one_letter_code
_entity_poly.pdbx_strand_id
1 'polypeptide(L)'
;MSINPFSVATHAACVALMTLTSLASAQAQTVYRGVASNGQVTFSDRPSSRASQPIQIRISVPANTPQYTNLPLALRQLVANYPVTLYSASGCAPCDKGRTLLIERGVPFIEKTVDQPQDVQALKRLTDSTALPLLTLGAQQLKGFSASEWQQFLDVAGYPETSQLPANYRNPPAEPLVALPTATAPSAATIPPAPAPVQPAPAPVTPRTTPSNPAGIQF
;
A
#
# COMPACT_ATOMS: atom_id res chain seq x y z
N MET A 1 -70.95 -29.91 56.44
CA MET A 1 -70.08 -28.88 57.04
C MET A 1 -68.78 -28.88 56.24
N SER A 2 -68.28 -27.69 55.93
CA SER A 2 -66.89 -27.41 55.55
C SER A 2 -66.53 -27.14 54.09
N ILE A 3 -66.37 -25.82 53.87
CA ILE A 3 -65.26 -25.11 53.21
C ILE A 3 -65.29 -25.07 51.68
N ASN A 4 -65.75 -23.92 51.17
CA ASN A 4 -65.62 -23.50 49.78
C ASN A 4 -64.14 -23.27 49.40
N PRO A 5 -63.67 -23.72 48.22
CA PRO A 5 -62.26 -23.66 47.80
C PRO A 5 -61.79 -22.28 47.31
N PHE A 6 -62.61 -21.24 47.41
CA PHE A 6 -62.32 -19.92 46.83
C PHE A 6 -61.44 -19.00 47.69
N SER A 7 -60.91 -19.45 48.83
CA SER A 7 -60.15 -18.60 49.77
C SER A 7 -58.64 -18.85 49.81
N VAL A 8 -58.08 -19.70 48.92
CA VAL A 8 -56.63 -19.94 48.84
C VAL A 8 -55.97 -19.19 47.67
N ALA A 9 -56.77 -18.69 46.71
CA ALA A 9 -56.27 -18.07 45.50
C ALA A 9 -55.81 -16.60 45.66
N THR A 10 -56.11 -15.94 46.79
CA THR A 10 -55.95 -14.47 46.92
C THR A 10 -54.89 -14.01 47.92
N HIS A 11 -54.16 -14.92 48.56
CA HIS A 11 -53.03 -14.58 49.47
C HIS A 11 -51.67 -15.09 48.99
N ALA A 12 -51.64 -15.91 47.93
CA ALA A 12 -50.39 -16.28 47.24
C ALA A 12 -49.94 -15.23 46.20
N ALA A 13 -50.68 -14.13 46.06
CA ALA A 13 -50.48 -13.11 45.02
C ALA A 13 -49.67 -11.88 45.48
N CYS A 14 -49.33 -11.71 46.77
CA CYS A 14 -48.75 -10.46 47.28
C CYS A 14 -47.54 -10.57 48.21
N VAL A 15 -46.98 -11.75 48.48
CA VAL A 15 -45.73 -11.86 49.24
C VAL A 15 -44.67 -12.53 48.39
N ALA A 16 -43.77 -11.69 47.87
CA ALA A 16 -42.45 -12.02 47.29
C ALA A 16 -42.49 -12.81 45.96
N LEU A 17 -42.86 -12.30 44.78
CA LEU A 17 -42.62 -11.01 44.11
C LEU A 17 -41.23 -10.35 44.25
N MET A 18 -40.21 -10.98 44.84
CA MET A 18 -38.93 -10.26 45.00
C MET A 18 -37.63 -11.08 45.06
N THR A 19 -37.60 -12.36 44.65
CA THR A 19 -36.37 -13.16 44.82
C THR A 19 -36.13 -14.20 43.72
N LEU A 20 -36.24 -13.86 42.42
CA LEU A 20 -35.61 -14.70 41.38
C LEU A 20 -35.34 -13.96 40.05
N THR A 21 -34.82 -12.74 40.14
CA THR A 21 -34.22 -12.03 38.99
C THR A 21 -32.71 -12.02 39.14
N SER A 22 -32.06 -13.06 38.66
CA SER A 22 -30.61 -13.08 38.43
C SER A 22 -30.30 -13.95 37.22
N LEU A 23 -30.86 -13.57 36.06
CA LEU A 23 -30.35 -14.03 34.78
C LEU A 23 -29.03 -13.29 34.52
N ALA A 24 -27.93 -13.96 34.86
CA ALA A 24 -26.59 -13.46 34.61
C ALA A 24 -26.42 -13.22 33.10
N SER A 25 -26.32 -11.95 32.71
CA SER A 25 -25.84 -11.55 31.39
C SER A 25 -24.39 -12.00 31.25
N ALA A 26 -24.19 -13.15 30.58
CA ALA A 26 -22.89 -13.59 30.12
C ALA A 26 -22.38 -12.58 29.09
N GLN A 27 -21.54 -11.65 29.53
CA GLN A 27 -20.77 -10.80 28.64
C GLN A 27 -19.78 -11.72 27.92
N ALA A 28 -20.04 -12.03 26.64
CA ALA A 28 -19.10 -12.73 25.79
C ALA A 28 -17.87 -11.84 25.60
N GLN A 29 -16.84 -12.03 26.44
CA GLN A 29 -15.55 -11.40 26.24
C GLN A 29 -14.95 -12.01 24.99
N THR A 30 -15.01 -11.26 23.89
CA THR A 30 -14.46 -11.68 22.61
C THR A 30 -12.95 -11.59 22.72
N VAL A 31 -12.31 -12.71 23.04
CA VAL A 31 -10.85 -12.77 23.14
C VAL A 31 -10.26 -12.78 21.73
N TYR A 32 -9.60 -11.70 21.33
CA TYR A 32 -8.99 -11.58 20.00
C TYR A 32 -7.60 -12.22 19.99
N ARG A 33 -7.38 -13.15 19.05
CA ARG A 33 -6.09 -13.82 18.86
C ARG A 33 -5.30 -13.14 17.74
N GLY A 34 -4.25 -12.39 18.10
CA GLY A 34 -3.26 -11.87 17.15
C GLY A 34 -2.06 -12.80 17.04
N VAL A 35 -1.49 -12.95 15.83
CA VAL A 35 -0.23 -13.66 15.61
C VAL A 35 0.80 -12.63 15.12
N ALA A 36 1.90 -12.49 15.83
CA ALA A 36 3.02 -11.62 15.46
C ALA A 36 3.90 -12.28 14.38
N SER A 37 4.71 -11.50 13.66
CA SER A 37 5.58 -11.97 12.57
C SER A 37 6.63 -13.00 13.00
N ASN A 38 6.89 -13.12 14.29
CA ASN A 38 7.75 -14.13 14.89
C ASN A 38 7.01 -15.43 15.30
N GLY A 39 5.72 -15.56 14.94
CA GLY A 39 4.88 -16.72 15.27
C GLY A 39 4.30 -16.70 16.68
N GLN A 40 4.55 -15.66 17.47
CA GLN A 40 4.01 -15.54 18.82
C GLN A 40 2.51 -15.21 18.77
N VAL A 41 1.72 -15.95 19.53
CA VAL A 41 0.27 -15.76 19.65
C VAL A 41 -0.01 -14.92 20.88
N THR A 42 -0.68 -13.79 20.70
CA THR A 42 -1.10 -12.93 21.81
C THR A 42 -2.62 -12.84 21.82
N PHE A 43 -3.22 -13.16 22.97
CA PHE A 43 -4.66 -13.04 23.19
C PHE A 43 -4.92 -11.71 23.89
N SER A 44 -5.77 -10.86 23.31
CA SER A 44 -6.09 -9.54 23.86
C SER A 44 -7.60 -9.34 23.96
N ASP A 45 -8.03 -8.76 25.08
CA ASP A 45 -9.43 -8.49 25.42
C ASP A 45 -9.89 -7.08 25.00
N ARG A 46 -9.03 -6.33 24.29
CA ARG A 46 -9.37 -5.03 23.71
C ARG A 46 -9.33 -5.13 22.18
N PRO A 47 -10.32 -4.55 21.47
CA PRO A 47 -10.23 -4.42 20.02
C PRO A 47 -8.99 -3.59 19.69
N SER A 48 -7.98 -4.21 19.09
CA SER A 48 -6.76 -3.51 18.70
C SER A 48 -7.15 -2.43 17.70
N SER A 49 -6.93 -1.15 18.02
CA SER A 49 -7.16 0.01 17.13
C SER A 49 -6.37 -0.07 15.81
N ARG A 50 -5.44 -1.02 15.75
CA ARG A 50 -4.89 -1.55 14.51
C ARG A 50 -5.75 -2.75 14.12
N ALA A 51 -6.79 -2.50 13.34
CA ALA A 51 -7.50 -3.55 12.63
C ALA A 51 -6.45 -4.44 11.98
N SER A 52 -6.36 -5.68 12.44
CA SER A 52 -5.66 -6.75 11.74
C SER A 52 -6.33 -6.83 10.38
N GLN A 53 -5.78 -6.12 9.40
CA GLN A 53 -6.14 -6.35 8.02
C GLN A 53 -5.90 -7.84 7.80
N PRO A 54 -6.86 -8.58 7.22
CA PRO A 54 -6.53 -9.90 6.72
C PRO A 54 -5.24 -9.71 5.92
N ILE A 55 -4.26 -10.60 6.13
CA ILE A 55 -3.14 -10.74 5.21
C ILE A 55 -3.78 -11.25 3.92
N GLN A 56 -4.41 -10.35 3.17
CA GLN A 56 -4.47 -10.46 1.75
C GLN A 56 -3.00 -10.43 1.38
N ILE A 57 -2.54 -11.52 0.79
CA ILE A 57 -1.34 -11.51 -0.02
C ILE A 57 -1.67 -10.54 -1.15
N ARG A 58 -1.52 -9.24 -0.86
CA ARG A 58 -1.53 -8.18 -1.84
C ARG A 58 -0.27 -8.46 -2.61
N ILE A 59 -0.42 -9.12 -3.76
CA ILE A 59 0.49 -8.83 -4.86
C ILE A 59 0.43 -7.31 -4.94
N SER A 60 1.52 -6.64 -4.55
CA SER A 60 1.64 -5.18 -4.58
C SER A 60 1.66 -4.73 -6.03
N VAL A 61 0.54 -4.91 -6.73
CA VAL A 61 0.15 -3.94 -7.74
C VAL A 61 -0.34 -2.76 -6.92
N PRO A 62 0.26 -1.57 -7.06
CA PRO A 62 -0.27 -0.39 -6.41
C PRO A 62 -1.67 -0.13 -6.98
N ALA A 63 -2.69 -0.70 -6.34
CA ALA A 63 -4.10 -0.41 -6.59
C ALA A 63 -4.43 1.07 -6.29
N ASN A 64 -3.46 1.80 -5.74
CA ASN A 64 -3.46 3.24 -5.50
C ASN A 64 -2.71 4.05 -6.57
N THR A 65 -2.38 3.44 -7.72
CA THR A 65 -1.92 4.22 -8.87
C THR A 65 -3.05 5.16 -9.29
N PRO A 66 -2.77 6.47 -9.42
CA PRO A 66 -3.78 7.47 -9.72
C PRO A 66 -4.51 7.18 -11.03
N GLN A 67 -3.87 6.45 -11.95
CA GLN A 67 -4.44 6.05 -13.24
C GLN A 67 -5.66 5.13 -13.09
N TYR A 68 -5.71 4.25 -12.09
CA TYR A 68 -6.85 3.36 -11.87
C TYR A 68 -7.95 3.98 -11.02
N THR A 69 -7.70 5.11 -10.34
CA THR A 69 -8.72 5.71 -9.45
C THR A 69 -9.89 6.34 -10.21
N ASN A 70 -9.66 6.76 -11.46
CA ASN A 70 -10.69 7.39 -12.30
C ASN A 70 -11.50 6.36 -13.11
N LEU A 71 -11.14 5.07 -13.07
CA LEU A 71 -11.86 4.04 -13.82
C LEU A 71 -13.26 3.78 -13.22
N PRO A 72 -14.24 3.35 -14.04
CA PRO A 72 -15.53 2.87 -13.53
C PRO A 72 -15.36 1.77 -12.48
N LEU A 73 -16.26 1.72 -11.48
CA LEU A 73 -16.12 0.83 -10.33
C LEU A 73 -15.93 -0.65 -10.72
N ALA A 74 -16.71 -1.13 -11.71
CA ALA A 74 -16.61 -2.50 -12.20
C ALA A 74 -15.21 -2.79 -12.78
N LEU A 75 -14.66 -1.87 -13.58
CA LEU A 75 -13.33 -2.02 -14.16
C LEU A 75 -12.22 -1.90 -13.11
N ARG A 76 -12.40 -1.04 -12.09
CA ARG A 76 -11.46 -0.94 -10.96
C ARG A 76 -11.36 -2.25 -10.18
N GLN A 77 -12.51 -2.85 -9.90
CA GLN A 77 -12.58 -4.13 -9.20
C GLN A 77 -11.93 -5.23 -10.04
N LEU A 78 -12.19 -5.24 -11.36
CA LEU A 78 -11.58 -6.18 -12.28
C LEU A 78 -10.04 -6.07 -12.28
N VAL A 79 -9.49 -4.86 -12.44
CA VAL A 79 -8.04 -4.61 -12.44
C VAL A 79 -7.41 -4.98 -11.09
N ALA A 80 -8.13 -4.79 -9.98
CA ALA A 80 -7.65 -5.20 -8.66
C ALA A 80 -7.56 -6.72 -8.49
N ASN A 81 -8.44 -7.48 -9.15
CA ASN A 81 -8.48 -8.95 -9.06
C ASN A 81 -7.59 -9.62 -10.12
N TYR A 82 -7.58 -9.09 -11.34
CA TYR A 82 -6.89 -9.66 -12.51
C TYR A 82 -6.02 -8.60 -13.20
N PRO A 83 -5.02 -8.02 -12.50
CA PRO A 83 -4.16 -6.98 -13.07
C PRO A 83 -3.40 -7.51 -14.28
N VAL A 84 -3.33 -6.71 -15.34
CA VAL A 84 -2.59 -7.03 -16.56
C VAL A 84 -1.20 -6.40 -16.52
N THR A 85 -0.16 -7.22 -16.64
CA THR A 85 1.22 -6.75 -16.85
C THR A 85 1.77 -7.33 -18.14
N LEU A 86 2.26 -6.47 -19.02
CA LEU A 86 2.99 -6.85 -20.23
C LEU A 86 4.48 -6.75 -19.97
N TYR A 87 5.20 -7.85 -20.13
CA TYR A 87 6.66 -7.87 -20.17
C TYR A 87 7.11 -7.83 -21.63
N SER A 88 7.95 -6.84 -21.96
CA SER A 88 8.37 -6.54 -23.32
C SER A 88 9.87 -6.23 -23.37
N ALA A 89 10.41 -6.06 -24.58
CA ALA A 89 11.76 -5.55 -24.81
C ALA A 89 11.77 -4.58 -25.99
N SER A 90 12.80 -3.75 -26.05
CA SER A 90 13.09 -2.89 -27.19
C SER A 90 13.33 -3.71 -28.47
N GLY A 91 12.77 -3.25 -29.59
CA GLY A 91 12.87 -3.95 -30.87
C GLY A 91 12.06 -5.26 -30.96
N CYS A 92 11.13 -5.51 -30.05
CA CYS A 92 10.30 -6.71 -30.03
C CYS A 92 8.98 -6.52 -30.81
N ALA A 93 8.98 -6.87 -32.10
CA ALA A 93 7.78 -6.81 -32.94
C ALA A 93 6.54 -7.55 -32.38
N PRO A 94 6.62 -8.78 -31.81
CA PRO A 94 5.46 -9.41 -31.20
C PRO A 94 4.99 -8.71 -29.92
N CYS A 95 5.88 -8.03 -29.19
CA CYS A 95 5.51 -7.21 -28.05
C CYS A 95 4.69 -5.99 -28.47
N ASP A 96 5.03 -5.37 -29.61
CA ASP A 96 4.28 -4.24 -30.16
C ASP A 96 2.86 -4.64 -30.58
N LYS A 97 2.71 -5.82 -31.18
CA LYS A 97 1.39 -6.38 -31.51
C LYS A 97 0.57 -6.64 -30.24
N GLY A 98 1.20 -7.21 -29.21
CA GLY A 98 0.58 -7.40 -27.91
C GLY A 98 0.10 -6.10 -27.27
N ARG A 99 0.96 -5.09 -27.25
CA ARG A 99 0.63 -3.75 -26.73
C ARG A 99 -0.55 -3.13 -27.48
N THR A 100 -0.53 -3.22 -28.81
CA THR A 100 -1.60 -2.69 -29.67
C THR A 100 -2.93 -3.37 -29.36
N LEU A 101 -2.97 -4.70 -29.25
CA LEU A 101 -4.17 -5.45 -28.90
C LEU A 101 -4.77 -4.99 -27.56
N LEU A 102 -3.93 -4.81 -26.53
CA LEU A 102 -4.37 -4.34 -25.21
C LEU A 102 -4.93 -2.91 -25.28
N ILE A 103 -4.31 -2.03 -26.07
CA ILE A 103 -4.75 -0.65 -26.25
C ILE A 103 -6.08 -0.59 -27.00
N GLU A 104 -6.20 -1.28 -28.14
CA GLU A 104 -7.39 -1.29 -28.98
C GLU A 104 -8.60 -1.83 -28.23
N ARG A 105 -8.39 -2.89 -27.44
CA ARG A 105 -9.44 -3.47 -26.59
C ARG A 105 -9.78 -2.61 -25.37
N GLY A 106 -8.95 -1.63 -25.04
CA GLY A 106 -9.16 -0.77 -23.88
C GLY A 106 -8.88 -1.48 -22.55
N VAL A 107 -7.86 -2.32 -22.51
CA VAL A 107 -7.40 -2.99 -21.29
C VAL A 107 -6.42 -2.07 -20.55
N PRO A 108 -6.67 -1.73 -19.27
CA PRO A 108 -5.66 -1.12 -18.40
C PRO A 108 -4.52 -2.10 -18.13
N PHE A 109 -3.27 -1.72 -18.41
CA PHE A 109 -2.10 -2.57 -18.10
C PHE A 109 -0.89 -1.76 -17.67
N ILE A 110 0.06 -2.43 -17.02
CA ILE A 110 1.41 -1.93 -16.75
C ILE A 110 2.36 -2.62 -17.72
N GLU A 111 3.30 -1.87 -18.28
CA GLU A 111 4.36 -2.45 -19.10
C GLU A 111 5.70 -2.44 -18.37
N LYS A 112 6.37 -3.60 -18.37
CA LYS A 112 7.70 -3.79 -17.81
C LYS A 112 8.69 -4.18 -18.91
N THR A 113 9.72 -3.38 -19.12
CA THR A 113 10.73 -3.68 -20.14
C THR A 113 11.85 -4.55 -19.58
N VAL A 114 12.36 -5.43 -20.44
CA VAL A 114 13.36 -6.44 -20.13
C VAL A 114 14.51 -6.29 -21.11
N ASP A 115 15.21 -5.17 -20.98
CA ASP A 115 16.28 -4.77 -21.90
C ASP A 115 17.67 -5.10 -21.37
N GLN A 116 17.82 -5.24 -20.04
CA GLN A 116 19.10 -5.50 -19.40
C GLN A 116 19.23 -6.94 -18.89
N PRO A 117 20.45 -7.49 -18.74
CA PRO A 117 20.65 -8.83 -18.20
C PRO A 117 20.04 -9.04 -16.81
N GLN A 118 20.03 -7.99 -15.97
CA GLN A 118 19.41 -8.03 -14.65
C GLN A 118 17.89 -8.17 -14.76
N ASP A 119 17.26 -7.57 -15.77
CA ASP A 119 15.84 -7.72 -16.04
C ASP A 119 15.51 -9.14 -16.47
N VAL A 120 16.31 -9.75 -17.36
CA VAL A 120 16.10 -11.14 -17.79
C VAL A 120 16.15 -12.10 -16.60
N GLN A 121 17.11 -11.90 -15.69
CA GLN A 121 17.21 -12.68 -14.45
C GLN A 121 16.04 -12.41 -13.49
N ALA A 122 15.57 -11.16 -13.40
CA ALA A 122 14.39 -10.83 -12.61
C ALA A 122 13.13 -11.49 -13.19
N LEU A 123 12.92 -11.39 -14.50
CA LEU A 123 11.80 -12.04 -15.21
C LEU A 123 11.81 -13.55 -14.96
N LYS A 124 12.98 -14.20 -15.10
CA LYS A 124 13.12 -15.63 -14.85
C LYS A 124 12.74 -16.02 -13.43
N ARG A 125 13.11 -15.21 -12.42
CA ARG A 125 12.75 -15.45 -11.02
C ARG A 125 11.26 -15.22 -10.73
N LEU A 126 10.62 -14.32 -11.46
CA LEU A 126 9.21 -13.96 -11.26
C LEU A 126 8.26 -14.91 -11.99
N THR A 127 8.65 -15.39 -13.17
CA THR A 127 7.75 -16.08 -14.13
C THR A 127 8.22 -17.47 -14.53
N ASP A 128 9.39 -17.90 -14.04
CA ASP A 128 10.08 -19.11 -14.50
C ASP A 128 10.31 -19.14 -16.03
N SER A 129 10.26 -17.98 -16.69
CA SER A 129 10.44 -17.83 -18.13
C SER A 129 11.29 -16.61 -18.49
N THR A 130 11.86 -16.64 -19.69
CA THR A 130 12.53 -15.48 -20.31
C THR A 130 11.94 -15.19 -21.70
N ALA A 131 10.82 -15.83 -22.04
CA ALA A 131 10.17 -15.64 -23.33
C ALA A 131 9.46 -14.28 -23.36
N LEU A 132 9.55 -13.58 -24.49
CA LEU A 132 8.89 -12.30 -24.71
C LEU A 132 8.05 -12.34 -26.00
N PRO A 133 6.91 -11.63 -26.06
CA PRO A 133 6.26 -10.99 -24.92
C PRO A 133 5.75 -12.01 -23.91
N LEU A 134 5.63 -11.59 -22.65
CA LEU A 134 4.94 -12.37 -21.62
C LEU A 134 3.83 -11.50 -21.03
N LEU A 135 2.61 -12.01 -21.01
CA LEU A 135 1.45 -11.32 -20.43
C LEU A 135 1.06 -12.02 -19.14
N THR A 136 0.90 -11.28 -18.05
CA THR A 136 0.33 -11.83 -16.81
C THR A 136 -1.04 -11.24 -16.55
N LEU A 137 -2.01 -12.09 -16.22
CA LEU A 137 -3.35 -11.72 -15.76
C LEU A 137 -3.52 -12.27 -14.34
N GLY A 138 -3.26 -11.43 -13.33
CA GLY A 138 -3.15 -11.90 -11.96
C GLY A 138 -2.05 -12.96 -11.82
N ALA A 139 -2.42 -14.19 -11.46
CA ALA A 139 -1.50 -15.33 -11.34
C ALA A 139 -1.24 -16.08 -12.66
N GLN A 140 -2.09 -15.87 -13.68
CA GLN A 140 -1.96 -16.55 -14.97
C GLN A 140 -0.89 -15.88 -15.82
N GLN A 141 -0.17 -16.67 -16.62
CA GLN A 141 0.90 -16.21 -17.49
C GLN A 141 0.73 -16.77 -18.89
N LEU A 142 0.85 -15.91 -19.90
CA LEU A 142 0.79 -16.25 -21.31
C LEU A 142 2.14 -15.90 -21.93
N LYS A 143 2.79 -16.90 -22.53
CA LYS A 143 4.15 -16.77 -23.08
C LYS A 143 4.06 -16.66 -24.59
N GLY A 144 4.68 -15.62 -25.14
CA GLY A 144 4.56 -15.29 -26.55
C GLY A 144 3.26 -14.56 -26.88
N PHE A 145 3.16 -14.12 -28.13
CA PHE A 145 1.99 -13.42 -28.64
C PHE A 145 1.15 -14.35 -29.51
N SER A 146 -0.13 -14.48 -29.15
CA SER A 146 -1.18 -15.07 -29.97
C SER A 146 -2.43 -14.23 -29.76
N ALA A 147 -2.93 -13.58 -30.81
CA ALA A 147 -4.04 -12.65 -30.69
C ALA A 147 -5.31 -13.34 -30.16
N SER A 148 -5.63 -14.54 -30.66
CA SER A 148 -6.79 -15.31 -30.25
C SER A 148 -6.68 -15.79 -28.80
N GLU A 149 -5.51 -16.27 -28.38
CA GLU A 149 -5.29 -16.72 -27.01
C GLU A 149 -5.39 -15.56 -26.03
N TRP A 150 -4.77 -14.42 -26.34
CA TRP A 150 -4.82 -13.24 -25.49
C TRP A 150 -6.25 -12.71 -25.36
N GLN A 151 -7.01 -12.63 -26.46
CA GLN A 151 -8.42 -12.24 -26.44
C GLN A 151 -9.23 -13.17 -25.54
N GLN A 152 -9.13 -14.48 -25.75
CA GLN A 152 -9.87 -15.47 -24.97
C GLN A 152 -9.56 -15.38 -23.46
N PHE A 153 -8.29 -15.18 -23.09
CA PHE A 153 -7.93 -15.02 -21.68
C PHE A 153 -8.44 -13.71 -21.08
N LEU A 154 -8.45 -12.63 -21.86
CA LEU A 154 -9.04 -11.36 -21.45
C LEU A 154 -10.56 -11.47 -21.28
N ASP A 155 -11.25 -12.20 -22.16
CA ASP A 155 -12.68 -12.52 -22.06
C ASP A 155 -12.99 -13.29 -20.78
N VAL A 156 -12.25 -14.38 -20.53
CA VAL A 156 -12.43 -15.22 -19.34
C VAL A 156 -12.13 -14.45 -18.05
N ALA A 157 -11.14 -13.54 -18.09
CA ALA A 157 -10.86 -12.65 -16.97
C ALA A 157 -11.98 -11.61 -16.75
N GLY A 158 -12.82 -11.34 -17.75
CA GLY A 158 -13.93 -10.39 -17.67
C GLY A 158 -13.62 -8.99 -18.22
N TYR A 159 -12.53 -8.83 -18.97
CA TYR A 159 -12.23 -7.59 -19.67
C TYR A 159 -13.17 -7.44 -20.88
N PRO A 160 -13.91 -6.32 -21.00
CA PRO A 160 -14.88 -6.15 -22.08
C PRO A 160 -14.19 -6.16 -23.45
N GLU A 161 -14.89 -6.62 -24.49
CA GLU A 161 -14.41 -6.58 -25.86
C GLU A 161 -14.36 -5.14 -26.42
N THR A 162 -15.20 -4.26 -25.86
CA THR A 162 -15.25 -2.84 -26.19
C THR A 162 -14.70 -2.01 -25.03
N SER A 163 -13.84 -1.04 -25.33
CA SER A 163 -13.24 -0.17 -24.32
C SER A 163 -14.30 0.57 -23.51
N GLN A 164 -14.24 0.42 -22.18
CA GLN A 164 -15.02 1.20 -21.21
C GLN A 164 -14.15 2.26 -20.49
N LEU A 165 -12.97 2.56 -21.06
CA LEU A 165 -12.05 3.52 -20.50
C LEU A 165 -12.55 4.96 -20.72
N PRO A 166 -12.36 5.86 -19.76
CA PRO A 166 -12.56 7.29 -19.98
C PRO A 166 -11.72 7.80 -21.17
N ALA A 167 -12.22 8.78 -21.93
CA ALA A 167 -11.54 9.29 -23.12
C ALA A 167 -10.13 9.86 -22.84
N ASN A 168 -9.90 10.38 -21.64
CA ASN A 168 -8.62 10.91 -21.18
C ASN A 168 -7.71 9.84 -20.55
N TYR A 169 -8.16 8.59 -20.46
CA TYR A 169 -7.32 7.53 -19.91
C TYR A 169 -6.12 7.25 -20.81
N ARG A 170 -4.96 7.06 -20.19
CA ARG A 170 -3.73 6.61 -20.84
C ARG A 170 -3.12 5.54 -19.96
N ASN A 171 -2.53 4.52 -20.58
CA ASN A 171 -1.72 3.58 -19.82
C ASN A 171 -0.42 4.26 -19.37
N PRO A 172 0.12 3.89 -18.21
CA PRO A 172 1.41 4.39 -17.75
C PRO A 172 2.51 4.09 -18.78
N PRO A 173 3.56 4.92 -18.85
CA PRO A 173 4.70 4.61 -19.70
C PRO A 173 5.35 3.29 -19.26
N ALA A 174 6.00 2.61 -20.20
CA ALA A 174 6.76 1.41 -19.91
C ALA A 174 7.91 1.72 -18.95
N GLU A 175 8.09 0.87 -17.94
CA GLU A 175 9.13 1.02 -16.92
C GLU A 175 10.08 -0.18 -16.96
N PRO A 176 11.38 -0.02 -16.68
CA PRO A 176 12.27 -1.17 -16.57
C PRO A 176 11.80 -2.13 -15.47
N LEU A 177 11.93 -3.43 -15.71
CA LEU A 177 11.50 -4.45 -14.76
C LEU A 177 12.25 -4.33 -13.43
N VAL A 178 13.57 -4.15 -13.49
CA VAL A 178 14.36 -3.79 -12.33
C VAL A 178 14.51 -2.28 -12.32
N ALA A 179 13.91 -1.63 -11.33
CA ALA A 179 14.15 -0.22 -11.08
C ALA A 179 15.66 -0.03 -10.85
N LEU A 180 16.30 0.74 -11.73
CA LEU A 180 17.61 1.29 -11.42
C LEU A 180 17.47 2.04 -10.08
N PRO A 181 18.38 1.86 -9.12
CA PRO A 181 18.37 2.67 -7.93
C PRO A 181 18.40 4.13 -8.37
N THR A 182 17.26 4.83 -8.28
CA THR A 182 17.30 6.28 -8.14
C THR A 182 18.19 6.49 -6.94
N ALA A 183 19.38 7.06 -7.17
CA ALA A 183 20.19 7.58 -6.11
C ALA A 183 19.22 8.32 -5.18
N THR A 184 19.06 7.80 -3.96
CA THR A 184 18.28 8.42 -2.91
C THR A 184 18.60 9.90 -3.01
N ALA A 185 17.62 10.73 -3.40
CA ALA A 185 17.77 12.17 -3.30
C ALA A 185 18.38 12.40 -1.91
N PRO A 186 19.57 13.00 -1.80
CA PRO A 186 20.33 12.95 -0.56
C PRO A 186 19.37 13.32 0.55
N SER A 187 19.09 12.34 1.44
CA SER A 187 18.37 12.55 2.69
C SER A 187 18.96 13.83 3.21
N ALA A 188 18.15 14.90 3.23
CA ALA A 188 18.59 16.27 3.48
C ALA A 188 19.75 16.21 4.45
N ALA A 189 20.97 16.30 3.91
CA ALA A 189 22.15 16.36 4.74
C ALA A 189 21.87 17.63 5.53
N THR A 190 21.65 17.46 6.83
CA THR A 190 21.58 18.52 7.81
C THR A 190 22.58 19.57 7.36
N ILE A 191 22.07 20.67 6.82
CA ILE A 191 22.90 21.81 6.44
C ILE A 191 23.63 22.12 7.75
N PRO A 192 24.97 21.99 7.82
CA PRO A 192 25.70 22.46 8.98
C PRO A 192 25.32 23.95 9.10
N PRO A 193 24.93 24.44 10.29
CA PRO A 193 24.56 25.84 10.43
C PRO A 193 25.67 26.69 9.81
N ALA A 194 25.26 27.59 8.90
CA ALA A 194 26.17 28.49 8.23
C ALA A 194 27.05 29.20 9.26
N PRO A 195 28.36 29.38 9.01
CA PRO A 195 29.20 30.17 9.92
C PRO A 195 28.59 31.56 10.06
N ALA A 196 28.43 32.03 11.29
CA ALA A 196 27.99 33.38 11.58
C ALA A 196 28.87 34.39 10.81
N PRO A 197 28.32 35.53 10.35
CA PRO A 197 29.13 36.57 9.74
C PRO A 197 30.22 37.00 10.72
N VAL A 198 31.48 36.82 10.31
CA VAL A 198 32.63 37.32 11.08
C VAL A 198 32.54 38.84 11.03
N GLN A 199 32.22 39.46 12.16
CA GLN A 199 32.36 40.90 12.32
C GLN A 199 33.83 41.28 12.08
N PRO A 200 34.14 42.29 11.25
CA PRO A 200 35.50 42.77 11.09
C PRO A 200 36.06 43.20 12.45
N ALA A 201 37.24 42.69 12.80
CA ALA A 201 37.97 43.11 13.98
C ALA A 201 38.23 44.63 13.92
N PRO A 202 38.10 45.38 15.05
CA PRO A 202 38.50 46.77 15.08
C PRO A 202 40.00 46.88 14.84
N ALA A 203 40.39 47.86 14.02
CA ALA A 203 41.79 48.13 13.67
C ALA A 203 42.64 48.37 14.94
N PRO A 204 43.93 47.98 14.95
CA PRO A 204 44.80 48.22 16.08
C PRO A 204 45.00 49.74 16.26
N VAL A 205 44.56 50.26 17.41
CA VAL A 205 44.96 51.59 17.87
C VAL A 205 46.43 51.54 18.26
N THR A 206 47.28 52.21 17.48
CA THR A 206 48.68 52.45 17.85
C THR A 206 48.75 53.19 19.18
N PRO A 207 49.57 52.75 20.16
CA PRO A 207 49.72 53.46 21.42
C PRO A 207 50.30 54.86 21.19
N ARG A 208 49.55 55.89 21.58
CA ARG A 208 50.05 57.26 21.66
C ARG A 208 50.99 57.34 22.87
N THR A 209 52.29 57.26 22.63
CA THR A 209 53.31 57.60 23.63
C THR A 209 53.16 59.07 24.01
N THR A 210 52.84 59.34 25.28
CA THR A 210 52.98 60.67 25.87
C THR A 210 53.66 60.51 27.25
N PRO A 211 54.59 61.40 27.63
CA PRO A 211 55.63 61.08 28.58
C PRO A 211 55.30 61.44 30.03
N SER A 212 55.93 60.70 30.94
CA SER A 212 56.33 61.11 32.30
C SER A 212 55.26 61.27 33.37
N ASN A 213 55.05 60.21 34.16
CA ASN A 213 54.66 60.31 35.58
C ASN A 213 55.64 59.44 36.41
N PRO A 214 56.48 60.02 37.28
CA PRO A 214 57.51 59.30 38.01
C PRO A 214 57.03 58.52 39.25
N ALA A 215 55.73 58.52 39.57
CA ALA A 215 55.23 57.94 40.82
C ALA A 215 54.55 56.55 40.71
N GLY A 216 54.38 55.97 39.52
CA GLY A 216 54.15 54.52 39.33
C GLY A 216 53.01 53.84 40.12
N ILE A 217 51.79 54.40 40.18
CA ILE A 217 50.62 53.71 40.78
C ILE A 217 49.40 53.84 39.83
N GLN A 218 48.67 52.75 39.61
CA GLN A 218 47.34 52.75 38.96
C GLN A 218 46.33 52.05 39.90
N PHE A 219 45.14 52.64 40.04
CA PHE A 219 43.99 52.10 40.79
C PHE A 219 43.10 51.24 39.89
#